data_AF-A0A2S9K933-F1
#
_entry.id   AF-A0A2S9K933-F1
#
_cell.length_a   1.000
_cell.length_b   1.000
_cell.length_c   1.000
_cell.angle_alpha   90.00
_cell.angle_beta   90.00
_cell.angle_gamma   90.00
#
_symmetry.space_group_name_H-M   'P 1'
#
loop_
_entity.id
_entity.type
_entity.pdbx_description
1 polymer ?
#
loop_
_entity_poly.entity_id
_entity_poly.type
_entity_poly.pdbx_seq_one_letter_code
_entity_poly.pdbx_strand_id
1 'polypeptide(L)'
;MTRHHNPARGSSLLEVLVTIVIMTIGLLGLAKLQVSNLQNQQNALYRAEATFLANDILDSMRVLNHVNHDQAAAYAVDAGSQSAAQGPSNVAIADVSAWKSRIAQALPDGDGHVEFDPDSRMARIWIEWNDRRSSAPDCEAGCDCSSTRPACFTTEGGV
;
A
#
# COMPACT_ATOMS: atom_id res chain seq x y z
N MET A 1 -49.26 27.65 55.28
CA MET A 1 -47.98 27.06 54.84
C MET A 1 -48.26 25.69 54.24
N THR A 2 -48.38 25.58 52.92
CA THR A 2 -48.68 24.32 52.21
C THR A 2 -47.38 23.74 51.65
N ARG A 3 -46.92 22.61 52.21
CA ARG A 3 -45.76 21.88 51.67
C ARG A 3 -46.18 21.13 50.40
N HIS A 4 -45.67 21.56 49.25
CA HIS A 4 -45.69 20.74 48.04
C HIS A 4 -44.76 19.53 48.24
N HIS A 5 -45.32 18.34 48.34
CA HIS A 5 -44.57 17.10 48.17
C HIS A 5 -44.31 16.92 46.67
N ASN A 6 -43.06 17.03 46.26
CA ASN A 6 -42.65 16.69 44.90
C ASN A 6 -42.61 15.15 44.80
N PRO A 7 -43.48 14.49 44.01
CA PRO A 7 -43.44 13.05 43.89
C PRO A 7 -42.16 12.64 43.16
N ALA A 8 -41.28 11.89 43.83
CA ALA A 8 -40.15 11.23 43.20
C ALA A 8 -40.72 10.24 42.15
N ARG A 9 -40.59 10.60 40.88
CA ARG A 9 -41.03 9.75 39.77
C ARG A 9 -40.07 8.56 39.68
N GLY A 10 -40.57 7.38 40.03
CA GLY A 10 -39.84 6.11 39.97
C GLY A 10 -39.60 5.64 38.54
N SER A 11 -38.69 6.30 37.82
CA SER A 11 -38.23 5.88 36.48
C SER A 11 -36.72 5.62 36.38
N SER A 12 -35.98 5.53 37.49
CA SER A 12 -34.50 5.44 37.44
C SER A 12 -33.99 4.14 36.79
N LEU A 13 -34.63 2.99 37.04
CA LEU A 13 -34.18 1.71 36.46
C LEU A 13 -34.40 1.63 34.95
N LEU A 14 -35.53 2.14 34.46
CA LEU A 14 -35.82 2.18 33.03
C LEU A 14 -34.90 3.19 32.32
N GLU A 15 -34.65 4.34 32.95
CA GLU A 15 -33.73 5.36 32.45
C GLU A 15 -32.29 4.82 32.31
N VAL A 16 -31.79 4.12 33.33
CA VAL A 16 -30.46 3.48 33.27
C VAL A 16 -30.41 2.36 32.23
N LEU A 17 -31.49 1.58 32.06
CA LEU A 17 -31.53 0.55 31.02
C LEU A 17 -31.49 1.18 29.62
N VAL A 18 -32.24 2.26 29.40
CA VAL A 18 -32.22 3.00 28.13
C VAL A 18 -30.86 3.65 27.87
N THR A 19 -30.19 4.22 28.88
CA THR A 19 -28.85 4.79 28.70
C THR A 19 -27.82 3.73 28.33
N ILE A 20 -27.85 2.56 28.96
CA ILE A 20 -26.98 1.43 28.61
C ILE A 20 -27.26 0.96 27.18
N VAL A 21 -28.52 0.86 26.76
CA VAL A 21 -28.87 0.48 25.38
C VAL A 21 -28.33 1.50 24.37
N ILE A 22 -28.54 2.80 24.60
CA ILE A 22 -28.03 3.85 23.70
C ILE A 22 -26.49 3.83 23.66
N MET A 23 -25.85 3.70 24.83
CA MET A 23 -24.39 3.69 24.95
C MET A 23 -23.77 2.48 24.26
N THR A 24 -24.36 1.28 24.41
CA THR A 24 -23.87 0.07 23.74
C THR A 24 -23.98 0.16 22.22
N ILE A 25 -25.08 0.71 21.68
CA ILE A 25 -25.20 0.98 20.24
C ILE A 25 -24.12 1.97 19.78
N GLY A 26 -23.90 3.05 20.54
CA GLY A 26 -22.87 4.05 20.24
C GLY A 26 -21.45 3.46 20.21
N LEU A 27 -21.11 2.62 21.19
CA LEU A 27 -19.80 1.96 21.26
C LEU A 27 -19.59 0.95 20.14
N LEU A 28 -20.63 0.21 19.74
CA LEU A 28 -20.56 -0.70 18.57
C LEU A 28 -20.32 0.08 17.26
N GLY A 29 -20.94 1.26 17.12
CA GLY A 29 -20.68 2.17 16.00
C GLY A 29 -19.22 2.62 15.96
N LEU A 30 -18.67 3.06 17.10
CA LEU A 30 -17.28 3.48 17.22
C LEU A 30 -16.29 2.34 16.92
N ALA A 31 -16.57 1.13 17.42
CA ALA A 31 -15.72 -0.04 17.17
C ALA A 31 -15.61 -0.36 15.67
N LYS A 32 -16.72 -0.28 14.92
CA LYS A 32 -16.70 -0.47 13.46
C LYS A 32 -15.84 0.59 12.77
N LEU A 33 -15.95 1.86 13.17
CA LEU A 33 -15.12 2.93 12.62
C LEU A 33 -13.64 2.72 12.94
N GLN A 34 -13.30 2.24 14.13
CA GLN A 34 -11.93 1.93 14.52
C GLN A 34 -11.32 0.85 13.63
N VAL A 35 -12.06 -0.21 13.32
CA VAL A 35 -11.61 -1.29 12.41
C VAL A 35 -11.40 -0.75 10.99
N SER A 36 -12.35 0.02 10.47
CA SER A 36 -12.22 0.63 9.14
C SER A 36 -11.02 1.56 9.05
N ASN A 37 -10.77 2.38 10.09
CA ASN A 37 -9.61 3.25 10.16
C ASN A 37 -8.29 2.44 10.13
N LEU A 38 -8.21 1.35 10.87
CA LEU A 38 -7.02 0.48 10.85
C LEU A 38 -6.76 -0.14 9.47
N GLN A 39 -7.81 -0.57 8.77
CA GLN A 39 -7.69 -1.08 7.40
C GLN A 39 -7.21 -0.01 6.43
N ASN A 40 -7.74 1.21 6.54
CA ASN A 40 -7.33 2.34 5.70
C ASN A 40 -5.88 2.75 5.96
N GLN A 41 -5.45 2.77 7.22
CA GLN A 41 -4.05 3.05 7.57
C GLN A 41 -3.10 2.02 6.99
N GLN A 42 -3.40 0.72 7.08
CA GLN A 42 -2.57 -0.32 6.49
C GLN A 42 -2.43 -0.17 4.98
N ASN A 43 -3.51 0.14 4.27
CA ASN A 43 -3.43 0.38 2.82
C ASN A 43 -2.59 1.62 2.48
N ALA A 44 -2.75 2.71 3.24
CA ALA A 44 -1.92 3.90 3.06
C ALA A 44 -0.43 3.60 3.28
N LEU A 45 -0.10 2.75 4.26
CA LEU A 45 1.27 2.29 4.50
C LEU A 45 1.81 1.48 3.31
N TYR A 46 1.04 0.53 2.77
CA TYR A 46 1.48 -0.24 1.59
C TYR A 46 1.74 0.64 0.37
N ARG A 47 0.88 1.64 0.12
CA ARG A 47 1.10 2.59 -0.99
C ARG A 47 2.31 3.48 -0.76
N ALA A 48 2.54 3.93 0.47
CA ALA A 48 3.72 4.71 0.82
C ALA A 48 5.00 3.90 0.61
N GLU A 49 5.00 2.64 1.04
CA GLU A 49 6.14 1.72 0.89
C GLU A 49 6.40 1.38 -0.59
N ALA A 50 5.37 1.10 -1.38
CA ALA A 50 5.49 0.92 -2.83
C ALA A 50 6.06 2.19 -3.50
N THR A 51 5.56 3.38 -3.13
CA THR A 51 6.07 4.65 -3.66
C THR A 51 7.54 4.83 -3.31
N PHE A 52 7.92 4.56 -2.07
CA PHE A 52 9.30 4.67 -1.61
C PHE A 52 10.22 3.72 -2.39
N LEU A 53 9.86 2.43 -2.45
CA LEU A 53 10.65 1.40 -3.14
C LEU A 53 10.76 1.66 -4.65
N ALA A 54 9.74 2.23 -5.30
CA ALA A 54 9.78 2.57 -6.70
C ALA A 54 10.72 3.76 -7.00
N ASN A 55 10.74 4.77 -6.13
CA ASN A 55 11.65 5.90 -6.27
C ASN A 55 13.10 5.51 -5.92
N ASP A 56 13.31 4.67 -4.91
CA ASP A 56 14.62 4.16 -4.50
C ASP A 56 15.35 3.42 -5.63
N ILE A 57 14.65 2.53 -6.36
CA ILE A 57 15.25 1.82 -7.48
C ILE A 57 15.49 2.75 -8.67
N LEU A 58 14.58 3.69 -8.96
CA LEU A 58 14.77 4.69 -10.01
C LEU A 58 15.99 5.58 -9.75
N ASP A 59 16.21 5.97 -8.50
CA ASP A 59 17.38 6.76 -8.13
C ASP A 59 18.66 5.93 -8.20
N SER A 60 18.62 4.65 -7.84
CA SER A 60 19.75 3.73 -8.04
C SER A 60 20.12 3.58 -9.52
N MET A 61 19.12 3.48 -10.41
CA MET A 61 19.33 3.48 -11.86
C MET A 61 20.04 4.76 -12.35
N ARG A 62 19.59 5.93 -11.87
CA ARG A 62 20.20 7.24 -12.20
C ARG A 62 21.65 7.31 -11.74
N VAL A 63 21.93 6.86 -10.53
CA VAL A 63 23.29 6.83 -9.97
C VAL A 63 24.18 5.92 -10.81
N LEU A 64 23.73 4.71 -11.13
CA LEU A 64 24.54 3.79 -11.94
C LEU A 64 24.78 4.36 -13.35
N ASN A 65 23.76 4.95 -13.98
CA ASN A 65 23.90 5.56 -15.30
C ASN A 65 24.85 6.77 -15.29
N HIS A 66 24.89 7.53 -14.20
CA HIS A 66 25.82 8.63 -14.03
C HIS A 66 27.27 8.16 -13.86
N VAL A 67 27.50 7.04 -13.17
CA VAL A 67 28.84 6.47 -12.96
C VAL A 67 29.33 5.73 -14.21
N ASN A 68 28.46 4.93 -14.82
CA ASN A 68 28.73 4.13 -16.00
C ASN A 68 27.64 4.41 -17.04
N HIS A 69 27.96 5.27 -18.00
CA HIS A 69 27.06 5.64 -19.08
C HIS A 69 26.39 4.42 -19.72
N ASP A 70 25.07 4.50 -19.90
CA ASP A 70 24.19 3.53 -20.57
C ASP A 70 24.01 2.19 -19.84
N GLN A 71 24.18 2.15 -18.51
CA GLN A 71 23.89 0.95 -17.70
C GLN A 71 22.46 0.89 -17.11
N ALA A 72 21.61 1.89 -17.35
CA ALA A 72 20.23 1.90 -16.87
C ALA A 72 19.43 0.66 -17.35
N ALA A 73 19.66 0.21 -18.58
CA ALA A 73 19.04 -1.00 -19.13
C ALA A 73 19.33 -2.29 -18.33
N ALA A 74 20.40 -2.31 -17.53
CA ALA A 74 20.75 -3.47 -16.71
C ALA A 74 19.80 -3.70 -15.53
N TYR A 75 18.94 -2.73 -15.19
CA TYR A 75 17.91 -2.88 -14.16
C TYR A 75 16.59 -3.47 -14.69
N ALA A 76 16.45 -3.66 -16.00
CA ALA A 76 15.24 -4.22 -16.58
C ALA A 76 14.94 -5.62 -16.00
N VAL A 77 13.71 -5.81 -15.54
CA VAL A 77 13.28 -7.04 -14.88
C VAL A 77 11.77 -7.24 -15.04
N ASP A 78 11.38 -8.44 -15.46
CA ASP A 78 9.98 -8.81 -15.59
C ASP A 78 9.33 -9.17 -14.24
N ALA A 79 8.01 -9.14 -14.21
CA ALA A 79 7.24 -9.72 -13.10
C ALA A 79 7.56 -11.22 -12.96
N GLY A 80 7.57 -11.73 -11.73
CA GLY A 80 7.94 -13.11 -11.38
C GLY A 80 9.44 -13.40 -11.35
N SER A 81 10.27 -12.57 -11.99
CA SER A 81 11.72 -12.71 -11.94
C SER A 81 12.30 -12.18 -10.62
N GLN A 82 13.30 -12.86 -10.07
CA GLN A 82 13.90 -12.52 -8.77
C GLN A 82 15.12 -11.58 -8.89
N SER A 83 15.66 -11.40 -10.09
CA SER A 83 16.77 -10.50 -10.37
C SER A 83 16.61 -9.95 -11.77
N ALA A 84 17.34 -8.87 -12.08
CA ALA A 84 17.56 -8.50 -13.47
C ALA A 84 18.14 -9.69 -14.25
N ALA A 85 17.92 -9.72 -15.57
CA ALA A 85 18.63 -10.66 -16.43
C ALA A 85 20.14 -10.56 -16.15
N GLN A 86 20.88 -11.67 -16.29
CA GLN A 86 22.34 -11.65 -16.14
C GLN A 86 22.97 -10.77 -17.23
N GLY A 87 22.96 -9.46 -17.00
CA GLY A 87 23.49 -8.42 -17.85
C GLY A 87 24.88 -8.00 -17.38
N PRO A 88 25.47 -6.95 -17.99
CA PRO A 88 26.86 -6.57 -17.75
C PRO A 88 27.13 -5.96 -16.36
N SER A 89 26.09 -5.64 -15.57
CA SER A 89 26.22 -4.99 -14.27
C SER A 89 25.85 -5.92 -13.13
N ASN A 90 26.86 -6.34 -12.36
CA ASN A 90 26.67 -7.06 -11.09
C ASN A 90 25.96 -6.20 -10.04
N VAL A 91 26.15 -4.88 -10.08
CA VAL A 91 25.47 -3.92 -9.21
C VAL A 91 23.98 -3.93 -9.47
N ALA A 92 23.55 -3.80 -10.74
CA ALA A 92 22.12 -3.80 -11.08
C ALA A 92 21.44 -5.13 -10.70
N ILE A 93 22.12 -6.26 -10.91
CA ILE A 93 21.61 -7.59 -10.51
C ILE A 93 21.41 -7.64 -8.98
N ALA A 94 22.39 -7.20 -8.21
CA ALA A 94 22.31 -7.17 -6.75
C ALA A 94 21.20 -6.23 -6.26
N ASP A 95 21.13 -5.02 -6.80
CA ASP A 95 20.13 -4.02 -6.43
C ASP A 95 18.72 -4.49 -6.74
N VAL A 96 18.47 -5.02 -7.94
CA VAL A 96 17.15 -5.54 -8.32
C VAL A 96 16.75 -6.71 -7.42
N SER A 97 17.67 -7.63 -7.10
CA SER A 97 17.36 -8.75 -6.20
C SER A 97 17.05 -8.29 -4.77
N ALA A 98 17.78 -7.29 -4.27
CA ALA A 98 17.51 -6.70 -2.97
C ALA A 98 16.17 -5.94 -2.97
N TRP A 99 15.89 -5.19 -4.02
CA TRP A 99 14.63 -4.47 -4.22
C TRP A 99 13.43 -5.42 -4.28
N LYS A 100 13.49 -6.50 -5.06
CA LYS A 100 12.47 -7.56 -5.12
C LYS A 100 12.23 -8.19 -3.73
N SER A 101 13.31 -8.46 -2.99
CA SER A 101 13.22 -8.99 -1.62
C SER A 101 12.55 -8.00 -0.66
N ARG A 102 12.87 -6.70 -0.76
CA ARG A 102 12.22 -5.64 0.03
C ARG A 102 10.72 -5.57 -0.30
N ILE A 103 10.34 -5.60 -1.57
CA ILE A 103 8.93 -5.64 -2.00
C ILE A 103 8.19 -6.84 -1.39
N ALA A 104 8.77 -8.04 -1.48
CA ALA A 104 8.15 -9.25 -0.95
C ALA A 104 7.98 -9.24 0.59
N GLN A 105 8.85 -8.53 1.31
CA GLN A 105 8.77 -8.36 2.76
C GLN A 105 7.79 -7.26 3.17
N ALA A 106 7.75 -6.17 2.40
CA ALA A 106 6.95 -4.98 2.67
C ALA A 106 5.47 -5.15 2.29
N LEU A 107 5.21 -5.81 1.16
CA LEU A 107 3.91 -5.83 0.52
C LEU A 107 3.33 -7.25 0.51
N PRO A 108 2.03 -7.40 0.82
CA PRO A 108 1.37 -8.69 0.82
C PRO A 108 1.34 -9.28 -0.58
N ASP A 109 2.04 -10.41 -0.77
CA ASP A 109 2.23 -11.01 -2.08
C ASP A 109 2.74 -9.94 -3.06
N GLY A 110 3.74 -9.14 -2.71
CA GLY A 110 4.26 -8.07 -3.56
C GLY A 110 5.13 -8.57 -4.72
N ASP A 111 5.16 -7.83 -5.82
CA ASP A 111 6.14 -7.97 -6.90
C ASP A 111 6.35 -6.63 -7.60
N GLY A 112 7.41 -6.50 -8.39
CA GLY A 112 7.63 -5.30 -9.20
C GLY A 112 8.26 -5.64 -10.55
N HIS A 113 8.15 -4.75 -11.51
CA HIS A 113 8.83 -4.88 -12.79
C HIS A 113 9.38 -3.53 -13.22
N VAL A 114 10.47 -3.57 -13.97
CA VAL A 114 11.16 -2.39 -14.47
C VAL A 114 11.33 -2.56 -15.97
N GLU A 115 10.80 -1.61 -16.72
CA GLU A 115 11.04 -1.45 -18.15
C GLU A 115 11.95 -0.23 -18.36
N PHE A 116 12.86 -0.33 -19.31
CA PHE A 116 13.71 0.78 -19.71
C PHE A 116 13.58 1.00 -21.21
N ASP A 117 13.22 2.23 -21.59
CA ASP A 117 13.18 2.66 -22.98
C ASP A 117 14.50 3.36 -23.34
N PRO A 118 15.33 2.75 -24.22
CA PRO A 118 16.63 3.30 -24.60
C PRO A 118 16.52 4.56 -25.48
N ASP A 119 15.41 4.76 -26.19
CA ASP A 119 15.22 5.89 -27.10
C ASP A 119 14.88 7.17 -26.33
N SER A 120 13.97 7.07 -25.36
CA SER A 120 13.57 8.19 -24.50
C SER A 120 14.44 8.33 -23.24
N ARG A 121 15.27 7.33 -22.91
CA ARG A 121 16.02 7.20 -21.66
C ARG A 121 15.12 7.29 -20.42
N MET A 122 13.93 6.71 -20.53
CA MET A 122 12.94 6.69 -19.45
C MET A 122 12.84 5.28 -18.89
N ALA A 123 12.90 5.17 -17.57
CA ALA A 123 12.56 3.94 -16.86
C ALA A 123 11.12 4.04 -16.36
N ARG A 124 10.36 2.96 -16.55
CA ARG A 124 9.04 2.79 -16.00
C ARG A 124 9.09 1.66 -14.98
N ILE A 125 8.59 1.95 -13.79
CA ILE A 125 8.60 1.03 -12.65
C ILE A 125 7.17 0.78 -12.24
N TRP A 126 6.85 -0.48 -12.02
CA TRP A 126 5.58 -0.91 -11.47
C TRP A 126 5.82 -1.78 -10.26
N ILE A 127 4.98 -1.59 -9.25
CA ILE A 127 4.94 -2.42 -8.06
C ILE A 127 3.49 -2.83 -7.84
N GLU A 128 3.24 -4.12 -7.69
CA GLU A 128 1.92 -4.72 -7.54
C GLU A 128 1.85 -5.54 -6.26
N TRP A 129 0.69 -5.54 -5.61
CA TRP A 129 0.47 -6.32 -4.39
C TRP A 129 -1.00 -6.71 -4.22
N ASN A 130 -1.24 -7.64 -3.31
CA ASN A 130 -2.57 -8.12 -2.99
C ASN A 130 -3.24 -7.24 -1.92
N ASP A 131 -4.16 -6.36 -2.32
CA ASP A 131 -5.01 -5.64 -1.38
C ASP A 131 -6.07 -6.57 -0.79
N ARG A 132 -5.83 -7.00 0.46
CA ARG A 132 -6.70 -7.97 1.17
C ARG A 132 -8.00 -7.37 1.71
N ARG A 133 -8.30 -6.10 1.46
CA ARG A 133 -9.57 -5.51 1.87
C ARG A 133 -10.71 -6.18 1.10
N SER A 134 -11.78 -6.53 1.79
CA SER A 134 -12.98 -7.09 1.14
C SER A 134 -13.68 -6.12 0.18
N SER A 135 -13.31 -4.83 0.22
CA SER A 135 -13.80 -3.78 -0.66
C SER A 135 -12.78 -3.38 -1.74
N ALA A 136 -11.66 -4.09 -1.87
CA ALA A 136 -10.70 -3.81 -2.92
C ALA A 136 -11.34 -4.11 -4.29
N PRO A 137 -11.16 -3.23 -5.30
CA PRO A 137 -11.61 -3.52 -6.65
C PRO A 137 -10.81 -4.69 -7.23
N ASP A 138 -11.43 -5.52 -8.08
CA ASP A 138 -10.74 -6.65 -8.72
C ASP A 138 -9.57 -6.21 -9.63
N CYS A 139 -9.62 -4.98 -10.14
CA CYS A 139 -8.50 -4.32 -10.80
C CYS A 139 -8.55 -2.81 -10.57
N GLU A 140 -7.44 -2.23 -10.11
CA GLU A 140 -7.25 -0.79 -10.00
C GLU A 140 -6.81 -0.18 -11.34
N ALA A 141 -7.32 1.01 -11.68
CA ALA A 141 -7.01 1.67 -12.95
C ALA A 141 -5.52 2.02 -13.02
N GLY A 142 -4.86 1.59 -14.10
CA GLY A 142 -3.40 1.77 -14.30
C GLY A 142 -2.56 0.56 -13.91
N CYS A 143 -3.18 -0.51 -13.41
CA CYS A 143 -2.53 -1.79 -13.13
C CYS A 143 -2.72 -2.77 -14.29
N ASP A 144 -1.83 -3.77 -14.41
CA ASP A 144 -2.08 -4.91 -15.28
C ASP A 144 -3.12 -5.84 -14.63
N CYS A 145 -4.35 -5.83 -15.15
CA CYS A 145 -5.44 -6.68 -14.68
C CYS A 145 -5.25 -8.17 -15.01
N SER A 146 -4.15 -8.57 -15.65
CA SER A 146 -3.82 -9.97 -15.90
C SER A 146 -3.30 -10.69 -14.65
N SER A 147 -2.85 -9.95 -13.63
CA SER A 147 -2.30 -10.50 -12.40
C SER A 147 -3.38 -10.72 -11.33
N THR A 148 -3.16 -11.69 -10.41
CA THR A 148 -4.03 -11.95 -9.25
C THR A 148 -3.94 -10.86 -8.17
N ARG A 149 -3.29 -9.71 -8.46
CA ARG A 149 -2.96 -8.66 -7.51
C ARG A 149 -3.76 -7.40 -7.81
N PRO A 150 -4.78 -7.06 -7.00
CA PRO A 150 -5.72 -5.97 -7.32
C PRO A 150 -5.14 -4.55 -7.21
N ALA A 151 -3.99 -4.35 -6.57
CA ALA A 151 -3.44 -3.01 -6.31
C ALA A 151 -2.04 -2.83 -6.90
N CYS A 152 -1.75 -1.62 -7.38
CA CYS A 152 -0.45 -1.29 -7.92
C CYS A 152 -0.06 0.18 -7.71
N PHE A 153 1.21 0.45 -7.99
CA PHE A 153 1.80 1.76 -8.12
C PHE A 153 2.73 1.78 -9.33
N THR A 154 2.65 2.84 -10.13
CA THR A 154 3.55 3.05 -11.28
C THR A 154 4.20 4.42 -11.19
N THR A 155 5.48 4.48 -11.56
CA THR A 155 6.23 5.73 -11.71
C THR A 155 7.10 5.64 -12.95
N GLU A 156 7.38 6.79 -13.55
CA GLU A 156 8.23 6.91 -14.73
C GLU A 156 9.21 8.06 -14.51
N GLY A 157 10.46 7.87 -14.93
CA GLY A 157 11.47 8.90 -14.77
C GLY A 157 12.65 8.74 -15.72
N GLY A 158 13.23 9.87 -16.11
CA GLY A 158 14.46 9.90 -16.88
C GLY A 158 15.64 9.36 -16.06
N VAL A 159 16.53 8.63 -16.74
CA VAL A 159 17.70 7.96 -16.16
C VAL A 159 18.98 8.35 -16.89
#